data_AF-G8X6X5-F1
#
_entry.id   AF-G8X6X5-F1
#
_cell.length_a   1.000
_cell.length_b   1.000
_cell.length_c   1.000
_cell.angle_alpha   90.00
_cell.angle_beta   90.00
_cell.angle_gamma   90.00
#
_symmetry.space_group_name_H-M   'P 1'
#
loop_
_entity.id
_entity.type
_entity.pdbx_description
1 polymer ?
#
loop_
_entity_poly.entity_id
_entity_poly.type
_entity_poly.pdbx_seq_one_letter_code
_entity_poly.pdbx_strand_id
1 'polypeptide(L)'
;MVQKYGVYVDSIWPWSSGYDGANDKCGHGTSMASVAAAPRNDKGQPVGVAYNCNLVTYRATSNVVLDGYHELEGVKTAYINLANNVNVRVISMSMGNIISSGKIEDAIKYAYSKGKLMFCAAGTSTSFTTFAGVIFPAWMPEVVAVTGIKDASTYQACDVCHTGSKVEFTIMMQRVTSGNKIPVKSYYDGQGDYSGGSSVATATTSGIATLVWAKNPSWTRDQVLQKLRQSAQFYTNRHPEFGYGMPDALKAMQ
;
A
#
# COMPACT_ATOMS: atom_id res chain seq x y z
N MET A 1 18.43 -4.74 4.55
CA MET A 1 18.06 -6.07 5.09
C MET A 1 16.65 -6.41 4.63
N VAL A 2 16.40 -7.65 4.20
CA VAL A 2 15.06 -8.15 3.85
C VAL A 2 14.68 -9.28 4.81
N GLN A 3 13.52 -9.18 5.44
CA GLN A 3 12.96 -10.21 6.32
C GLN A 3 11.61 -10.64 5.76
N LYS A 4 11.35 -11.95 5.72
CA LYS A 4 10.13 -12.52 5.15
C LYS A 4 9.45 -13.43 6.16
N TYR A 5 8.16 -13.23 6.37
CA TYR A 5 7.33 -14.01 7.29
C TYR A 5 6.05 -14.46 6.59
N GLY A 6 5.49 -15.58 7.03
CA GLY A 6 4.22 -16.12 6.56
C GLY A 6 3.34 -16.47 7.75
N VAL A 7 2.13 -15.94 7.76
CA VAL A 7 1.14 -16.13 8.83
C VAL A 7 -0.24 -16.51 8.28
N TYR A 8 -0.35 -16.70 6.97
CA TYR A 8 -1.55 -17.21 6.33
C TYR A 8 -1.64 -18.73 6.50
N VAL A 9 -2.84 -19.23 6.77
CA VAL A 9 -3.16 -20.66 6.80
C VAL A 9 -3.97 -20.98 5.54
N ASP A 10 -3.40 -21.82 4.68
CA ASP A 10 -4.01 -22.23 3.41
C ASP A 10 -4.93 -23.44 3.64
N SER A 11 -6.12 -23.15 4.19
CA SER A 11 -7.12 -24.16 4.52
C SER A 11 -8.52 -23.55 4.51
N ILE A 12 -9.52 -24.35 4.13
CA ILE A 12 -10.93 -23.95 4.31
C ILE A 12 -11.41 -24.12 5.75
N TRP A 13 -10.69 -24.91 6.56
CA TRP A 13 -11.12 -25.31 7.89
C TRP A 13 -10.61 -24.34 8.95
N PRO A 14 -11.49 -23.70 9.75
CA PRO A 14 -11.06 -22.68 10.73
C PRO A 14 -10.12 -23.19 11.83
N TRP A 15 -10.12 -24.50 12.11
CA TRP A 15 -9.25 -25.12 13.11
C TRP A 15 -7.84 -25.46 12.60
N SER A 16 -7.56 -25.26 11.31
CA SER A 16 -6.21 -25.41 10.78
C SER A 16 -5.29 -24.31 11.31
N SER A 17 -4.05 -24.68 11.63
CA SER A 17 -3.08 -23.77 12.27
C SER A 17 -1.71 -23.73 11.59
N GLY A 18 -1.46 -24.56 10.57
CA GLY A 18 -0.19 -24.60 9.85
C GLY A 18 -0.07 -23.45 8.84
N TYR A 19 0.92 -22.58 9.03
CA TYR A 19 1.19 -21.51 8.06
C TYR A 19 1.76 -22.06 6.75
N ASP A 20 1.35 -21.46 5.63
CA ASP A 20 1.73 -21.90 4.28
C ASP A 20 3.09 -21.36 3.79
N GLY A 21 3.81 -20.67 4.68
CA GLY A 21 5.13 -20.10 4.44
C GLY A 21 5.10 -18.64 3.98
N ALA A 22 6.30 -18.07 3.77
CA ALA A 22 6.46 -16.65 3.44
C ALA A 22 6.49 -16.36 1.93
N ASN A 23 6.36 -17.39 1.09
CA ASN A 23 6.51 -17.26 -0.36
C ASN A 23 5.21 -16.74 -0.97
N ASP A 24 5.31 -15.66 -1.74
CA ASP A 24 4.18 -15.08 -2.45
C ASP A 24 3.66 -16.04 -3.53
N LYS A 25 2.43 -16.55 -3.39
CA LYS A 25 1.86 -17.47 -4.38
C LYS A 25 1.02 -16.75 -5.46
N CYS A 26 0.66 -15.49 -5.27
CA CYS A 26 -0.18 -14.73 -6.20
C CYS A 26 0.60 -13.70 -7.03
N GLY A 27 1.84 -13.37 -6.63
CA GLY A 27 2.75 -12.44 -7.32
C GLY A 27 2.48 -10.96 -7.02
N HIS A 28 1.33 -10.64 -6.42
CA HIS A 28 0.93 -9.27 -6.11
C HIS A 28 1.82 -8.63 -5.05
N GLY A 29 2.12 -9.36 -3.96
CA GLY A 29 2.96 -8.87 -2.88
C GLY A 29 4.38 -8.55 -3.33
N THR A 30 4.94 -9.40 -4.20
CA THR A 30 6.26 -9.20 -4.84
C THR A 30 6.26 -7.96 -5.72
N SER A 31 5.20 -7.79 -6.53
CA SER A 31 5.04 -6.60 -7.37
C SER A 31 5.02 -5.33 -6.53
N MET A 32 4.24 -5.29 -5.44
CA MET A 32 4.14 -4.11 -4.56
C MET A 32 5.44 -3.85 -3.79
N ALA A 33 6.09 -4.90 -3.30
CA ALA A 33 7.41 -4.79 -2.67
C ALA A 33 8.45 -4.21 -3.65
N SER A 34 8.36 -4.56 -4.94
CA SER A 34 9.27 -4.02 -5.95
C SER A 34 9.07 -2.53 -6.18
N VAL A 35 7.83 -2.05 -6.24
CA VAL A 35 7.51 -0.61 -6.37
C VAL A 35 8.05 0.18 -5.18
N ALA A 36 7.93 -0.36 -3.98
CA ALA A 36 8.40 0.31 -2.77
C ALA A 36 9.94 0.27 -2.63
N ALA A 37 10.57 -0.87 -2.89
CA ALA A 37 11.92 -1.16 -2.37
C ALA A 37 12.83 -1.98 -3.33
N ALA A 38 12.48 -2.17 -4.60
CA ALA A 38 13.39 -2.85 -5.53
C ALA A 38 14.76 -2.14 -5.57
N PRO A 39 15.87 -2.89 -5.54
CA PRO A 39 17.20 -2.30 -5.52
C PRO A 39 17.49 -1.55 -6.82
N ARG A 40 18.33 -0.52 -6.71
CA ARG A 40 18.91 0.14 -7.88
C ARG A 40 19.68 -0.89 -8.72
N ASN A 41 19.60 -0.76 -10.03
CA ASN A 41 20.24 -1.65 -10.99
C ASN A 41 20.67 -0.86 -12.24
N ASP A 42 21.53 -1.49 -13.04
CA ASP A 42 22.08 -1.00 -14.32
C ASP A 42 21.48 -1.73 -15.53
N LYS A 43 20.40 -2.50 -15.33
CA LYS A 43 19.80 -3.40 -16.33
C LYS A 43 18.49 -2.87 -16.92
N GLY A 44 18.16 -1.60 -16.69
CA GLY A 44 16.88 -1.00 -17.09
C GLY A 44 15.66 -1.61 -16.39
N GLN A 45 15.86 -2.33 -15.27
CA GLN A 45 14.75 -2.90 -14.50
C GLN A 45 14.14 -1.86 -13.55
N PRO A 46 12.87 -2.02 -13.13
CA PRO A 46 12.24 -1.15 -12.15
C PRO A 46 13.07 -1.00 -10.87
N VAL A 47 13.08 0.22 -10.34
CA VAL A 47 13.74 0.60 -9.09
C VAL A 47 12.66 1.08 -8.12
N GLY A 48 12.73 0.61 -6.87
CA GLY A 48 11.78 1.00 -5.85
C GLY A 48 12.00 2.43 -5.40
N VAL A 49 10.93 3.11 -5.00
CA VAL A 49 11.00 4.50 -4.53
C VAL A 49 11.99 4.64 -3.36
N ALA A 50 11.93 3.73 -2.39
CA ALA A 50 12.85 3.64 -1.27
C ALA A 50 13.86 2.49 -1.45
N TYR A 51 14.55 2.43 -2.59
CA TYR A 51 15.44 1.33 -3.00
C TYR A 51 16.52 0.89 -1.98
N ASN A 52 16.85 1.73 -0.99
CA ASN A 52 17.86 1.45 0.03
C ASN A 52 17.25 1.24 1.44
N CYS A 53 15.95 1.01 1.53
CA CYS A 53 15.30 0.75 2.82
C CYS A 53 15.50 -0.70 3.29
N ASN A 54 15.24 -0.94 4.57
CA ASN A 54 14.98 -2.29 5.05
C ASN A 54 13.53 -2.67 4.69
N LEU A 55 13.32 -3.93 4.33
CA LEU A 55 12.00 -4.44 3.96
C LEU A 55 11.62 -5.62 4.87
N VAL A 56 10.45 -5.55 5.48
CA VAL A 56 9.82 -6.65 6.22
C VAL A 56 8.52 -7.01 5.49
N THR A 57 8.37 -8.28 5.09
CA THR A 57 7.16 -8.76 4.42
C THR A 57 6.43 -9.79 5.26
N TYR A 58 5.10 -9.72 5.25
CA TYR A 58 4.22 -10.73 5.80
C TYR A 58 3.28 -11.23 4.71
N ARG A 59 3.34 -12.53 4.39
CA ARG A 59 2.29 -13.22 3.66
C ARG A 59 1.16 -13.52 4.63
N ALA A 60 0.08 -12.74 4.54
CA ALA A 60 -1.04 -12.78 5.47
C ALA A 60 -2.35 -13.27 4.85
N THR A 61 -2.41 -13.35 3.52
CA THR A 61 -3.60 -13.71 2.75
C THR A 61 -3.22 -14.55 1.52
N SER A 62 -4.18 -15.32 1.00
CA SER A 62 -4.05 -15.99 -0.29
C SER A 62 -4.11 -15.00 -1.45
N ASN A 63 -4.97 -13.99 -1.35
CA ASN A 63 -5.24 -12.96 -2.35
C ASN A 63 -5.46 -11.57 -1.68
N VAL A 64 -5.93 -10.57 -2.43
CA VAL A 64 -6.07 -9.18 -1.94
C VAL A 64 -7.41 -8.88 -1.26
N VAL A 65 -8.32 -9.84 -1.18
CA VAL A 65 -9.65 -9.71 -0.60
C VAL A 65 -9.65 -10.26 0.82
N LEU A 66 -10.26 -9.52 1.75
CA LEU A 66 -10.34 -9.89 3.17
C LEU A 66 -11.71 -10.50 3.52
N ASP A 67 -12.02 -11.68 2.99
CA ASP A 67 -13.34 -12.33 3.11
C ASP A 67 -13.31 -13.65 3.91
N GLY A 68 -12.18 -14.35 3.97
CA GLY A 68 -12.03 -15.60 4.72
C GLY A 68 -11.53 -15.43 6.16
N TYR A 69 -11.83 -16.43 6.99
CA TYR A 69 -11.38 -16.46 8.40
C TYR A 69 -9.85 -16.38 8.51
N HIS A 70 -9.13 -17.15 7.69
CA HIS A 70 -7.67 -17.21 7.74
C HIS A 70 -6.99 -15.96 7.19
N GLU A 71 -7.60 -15.29 6.21
CA GLU A 71 -7.18 -13.96 5.74
C GLU A 71 -7.27 -12.94 6.89
N LEU A 72 -8.41 -12.91 7.60
CA LEU A 72 -8.60 -11.99 8.72
C LEU A 72 -7.65 -12.29 9.88
N GLU A 73 -7.44 -13.56 10.23
CA GLU A 73 -6.50 -13.97 11.28
C GLU A 73 -5.04 -13.69 10.90
N GLY A 74 -4.66 -13.97 9.65
CA GLY A 74 -3.34 -13.70 9.12
C GLY A 74 -3.02 -12.20 9.11
N VAL A 75 -3.93 -11.36 8.63
CA VAL A 75 -3.74 -9.90 8.58
C VAL A 75 -3.70 -9.29 9.98
N LYS A 76 -4.58 -9.72 10.90
CA LYS A 76 -4.51 -9.33 12.32
C LYS A 76 -3.12 -9.66 12.90
N THR A 77 -2.64 -10.88 12.69
CA THR A 77 -1.36 -11.35 13.21
C THR A 77 -0.19 -10.56 12.61
N ALA A 78 -0.21 -10.31 11.30
CA ALA A 78 0.79 -9.48 10.63
C ALA A 78 0.83 -8.05 11.20
N TYR A 79 -0.33 -7.42 11.42
CA TYR A 79 -0.41 -6.10 12.04
C TYR A 79 0.19 -6.06 13.43
N ILE A 80 -0.18 -7.00 14.30
CA ILE A 80 0.34 -7.06 15.67
C ILE A 80 1.87 -7.25 15.66
N ASN A 81 2.38 -8.12 14.80
CA ASN A 81 3.82 -8.36 14.70
C ASN A 81 4.58 -7.14 14.16
N LEU A 82 4.06 -6.49 13.11
CA LEU A 82 4.65 -5.26 12.57
C LEU A 82 4.57 -4.10 13.58
N ALA A 83 3.48 -4.01 14.35
CA ALA A 83 3.32 -3.03 15.42
C ALA A 83 4.38 -3.21 16.52
N ASN A 84 4.65 -4.46 16.91
CA ASN A 84 5.65 -4.80 17.93
C ASN A 84 7.09 -4.68 17.43
N ASN A 85 7.33 -4.73 16.13
CA ASN A 85 8.66 -4.51 15.57
C ASN A 85 9.01 -3.02 15.60
N VAL A 86 9.89 -2.63 16.53
CA VAL A 86 10.35 -1.24 16.70
C VAL A 86 11.08 -0.68 15.48
N ASN A 87 11.61 -1.54 14.60
CA ASN A 87 12.33 -1.14 13.39
C ASN A 87 11.39 -0.83 12.22
N VAL A 88 10.11 -1.24 12.29
CA VAL A 88 9.11 -0.93 11.26
C VAL A 88 8.51 0.44 11.56
N ARG A 89 8.53 1.34 10.58
CA ARG A 89 7.94 2.70 10.71
C ARG A 89 6.73 2.90 9.80
N VAL A 90 6.81 2.39 8.57
CA VAL A 90 5.77 2.47 7.55
C VAL A 90 5.24 1.06 7.27
N ILE A 91 3.92 0.92 7.18
CA ILE A 91 3.23 -0.30 6.77
C ILE A 91 2.45 0.03 5.49
N SER A 92 2.72 -0.72 4.42
CA SER A 92 2.02 -0.61 3.14
C SER A 92 1.09 -1.80 2.97
N MET A 93 -0.19 -1.55 2.70
CA MET A 93 -1.21 -2.58 2.57
C MET A 93 -2.01 -2.44 1.28
N SER A 94 -2.02 -3.48 0.48
CA SER A 94 -2.70 -3.48 -0.82
C SER A 94 -3.79 -4.56 -0.87
N MET A 95 -4.65 -4.58 0.15
CA MET A 95 -5.73 -5.55 0.35
C MET A 95 -6.89 -4.89 1.09
N GLY A 96 -8.11 -5.41 0.93
CA GLY A 96 -9.29 -4.83 1.57
C GLY A 96 -10.59 -5.59 1.31
N ASN A 97 -11.70 -5.05 1.81
CA ASN A 97 -13.05 -5.54 1.57
C ASN A 97 -14.07 -4.39 1.73
N ILE A 98 -15.26 -4.52 1.15
CA ILE A 98 -16.37 -3.57 1.33
C ILE A 98 -17.03 -3.67 2.72
N ILE A 99 -16.78 -4.75 3.45
CA ILE A 99 -17.27 -4.98 4.82
C ILE A 99 -16.10 -4.84 5.79
N SER A 100 -16.34 -4.22 6.95
CA SER A 100 -15.32 -4.09 8.00
C SER A 100 -15.17 -5.36 8.85
N SER A 101 -14.08 -5.43 9.61
CA SER A 101 -13.82 -6.50 10.55
C SER A 101 -13.26 -5.92 11.85
N GLY A 102 -13.97 -6.11 12.97
CA GLY A 102 -13.53 -5.62 14.28
C GLY A 102 -12.13 -6.12 14.67
N LYS A 103 -11.78 -7.35 14.29
CA LYS A 103 -10.44 -7.92 14.52
C LYS A 103 -9.34 -7.12 13.82
N ILE A 104 -9.59 -6.70 12.58
CA ILE A 104 -8.62 -5.90 11.81
C ILE A 104 -8.62 -4.46 12.30
N GLU A 105 -9.77 -3.90 12.67
CA GLU A 105 -9.88 -2.56 13.26
C GLU A 105 -9.02 -2.43 14.52
N ASP A 106 -9.11 -3.39 15.44
CA ASP A 106 -8.33 -3.39 16.69
C ASP A 106 -6.83 -3.53 16.41
N ALA A 107 -6.45 -4.38 15.46
CA ALA A 107 -5.04 -4.55 15.08
C ALA A 107 -4.44 -3.29 14.44
N ILE A 108 -5.22 -2.58 13.62
CA ILE A 108 -4.84 -1.29 13.03
C ILE A 108 -4.71 -0.22 14.12
N LYS A 109 -5.69 -0.09 15.03
CA LYS A 109 -5.60 0.83 16.17
C LYS A 109 -4.39 0.53 17.04
N TYR A 110 -4.06 -0.74 17.25
CA TYR A 110 -2.86 -1.15 17.97
C TYR A 110 -1.58 -0.70 17.24
N ALA A 111 -1.45 -0.96 15.94
CA ALA A 111 -0.32 -0.49 15.14
C ALA A 111 -0.20 1.04 15.13
N TYR A 112 -1.33 1.75 15.02
CA TYR A 112 -1.37 3.20 15.13
C TYR A 112 -0.87 3.70 16.49
N SER A 113 -1.25 3.04 17.58
CA SER A 113 -0.79 3.36 18.95
C SER A 113 0.72 3.16 19.11
N LYS A 114 1.33 2.27 18.33
CA LYS A 114 2.78 2.03 18.25
C LYS A 114 3.51 2.99 17.30
N GLY A 115 2.84 4.03 16.82
CA GLY A 115 3.45 5.07 15.98
C GLY A 115 3.68 4.65 14.53
N LYS A 116 3.04 3.58 14.03
CA LYS A 116 3.19 3.14 12.64
C LYS A 116 2.41 4.04 11.69
N LEU A 117 3.04 4.48 10.60
CA LEU A 117 2.36 5.14 9.49
C LEU A 117 1.83 4.08 8.53
N MET A 118 0.51 3.96 8.40
CA MET A 118 -0.13 2.93 7.60
C MET A 118 -0.73 3.53 6.35
N PHE A 119 -0.39 2.97 5.19
CA PHE A 119 -1.01 3.30 3.91
C PHE A 119 -1.81 2.11 3.40
N CYS A 120 -3.00 2.37 2.87
CA CYS A 120 -3.83 1.35 2.26
C CYS A 120 -4.36 1.78 0.89
N ALA A 121 -4.46 0.81 -0.03
CA ALA A 121 -5.15 1.00 -1.30
C ALA A 121 -6.61 1.43 -1.05
N ALA A 122 -7.02 2.55 -1.63
CA ALA A 122 -8.38 3.06 -1.48
C ALA A 122 -9.44 2.08 -2.00
N GLY A 123 -9.07 1.23 -2.95
CA GLY A 123 -9.94 0.23 -3.55
C GLY A 123 -9.63 0.06 -5.03
N THR A 124 -9.92 -1.13 -5.55
CA THR A 124 -9.81 -1.40 -6.99
C THR A 124 -11.00 -2.22 -7.42
N SER A 125 -11.69 -1.75 -8.47
CA SER A 125 -12.93 -2.34 -8.96
C SER A 125 -12.69 -3.75 -9.47
N THR A 126 -13.45 -4.70 -8.94
CA THR A 126 -13.73 -6.00 -9.53
C THR A 126 -15.06 -5.92 -10.29
N SER A 127 -15.48 -7.00 -10.93
CA SER A 127 -16.82 -7.09 -11.53
C SER A 127 -17.96 -6.81 -10.54
N PHE A 128 -17.72 -6.93 -9.23
CA PHE A 128 -18.73 -6.78 -8.18
C PHE A 128 -18.57 -5.54 -7.31
N THR A 129 -17.54 -4.71 -7.50
CA THR A 129 -17.24 -3.57 -6.59
C THR A 129 -17.16 -2.23 -7.28
N THR A 130 -17.58 -2.12 -8.54
CA THR A 130 -17.56 -0.87 -9.32
C THR A 130 -18.35 0.28 -8.69
N PHE A 131 -19.32 -0.02 -7.83
CA PHE A 131 -20.14 0.97 -7.12
C PHE A 131 -19.50 1.46 -5.81
N ALA A 132 -18.45 0.80 -5.31
CA ALA A 132 -17.90 1.08 -4.01
C ALA A 132 -16.95 2.30 -4.04
N GLY A 133 -17.05 3.15 -3.02
CA GLY A 133 -16.05 4.19 -2.77
C GLY A 133 -14.79 3.62 -2.13
N VAL A 134 -14.12 4.42 -1.29
CA VAL A 134 -12.97 3.93 -0.50
C VAL A 134 -13.40 2.75 0.37
N ILE A 135 -12.66 1.64 0.37
CA ILE A 135 -13.03 0.39 1.06
C ILE A 135 -12.29 0.18 2.38
N PHE A 136 -12.73 -0.79 3.19
CA PHE A 136 -12.03 -1.19 4.41
C PHE A 136 -10.70 -1.88 4.09
N PRO A 137 -9.62 -1.61 4.85
CA PRO A 137 -9.52 -0.67 5.97
C PRO A 137 -9.05 0.74 5.57
N ALA A 138 -8.93 1.05 4.29
CA ALA A 138 -8.44 2.36 3.84
C ALA A 138 -9.29 3.54 4.33
N TRP A 139 -10.60 3.35 4.57
CA TRP A 139 -11.45 4.42 5.11
C TRP A 139 -11.19 4.76 6.59
N MET A 140 -10.39 3.96 7.31
CA MET A 140 -10.18 4.13 8.75
C MET A 140 -9.36 5.40 9.00
N PRO A 141 -9.70 6.22 10.02
CA PRO A 141 -8.94 7.41 10.36
C PRO A 141 -7.44 7.17 10.62
N GLU A 142 -7.08 5.99 11.11
CA GLU A 142 -5.71 5.56 11.40
C GLU A 142 -4.90 5.23 10.13
N VAL A 143 -5.56 5.09 8.98
CA VAL A 143 -4.99 4.60 7.73
C VAL A 143 -5.04 5.67 6.65
N VAL A 144 -3.94 5.84 5.95
CA VAL A 144 -3.84 6.78 4.83
C VAL A 144 -4.29 6.08 3.55
N ALA A 145 -5.49 6.40 3.06
CA ALA A 145 -6.00 5.89 1.79
C ALA A 145 -5.28 6.53 0.60
N VAL A 146 -4.83 5.69 -0.34
CA VAL A 146 -4.15 6.13 -1.56
C VAL A 146 -4.83 5.54 -2.79
N THR A 147 -5.03 6.35 -3.84
CA THR A 147 -5.62 5.91 -5.11
C THR A 147 -4.75 6.26 -6.32
N GLY A 148 -5.09 5.71 -7.49
CA GLY A 148 -4.37 5.94 -8.74
C GLY A 148 -5.07 6.90 -9.68
N ILE A 149 -4.29 7.67 -10.44
CA ILE A 149 -4.79 8.56 -11.51
C ILE A 149 -4.09 8.26 -12.84
N LYS A 150 -4.67 8.79 -13.92
CA LYS A 150 -4.09 8.75 -15.27
C LYS A 150 -3.11 9.90 -15.51
N ASP A 151 -2.21 9.76 -16.49
CA ASP A 151 -1.38 10.84 -17.03
C ASP A 151 -2.16 11.77 -17.99
N ALA A 152 -3.32 12.22 -17.54
CA ALA A 152 -4.22 13.08 -18.31
C ALA A 152 -3.96 14.57 -18.05
N SER A 153 -4.46 15.41 -18.96
CA SER A 153 -4.50 16.87 -18.78
C SER A 153 -5.48 17.31 -17.67
N THR A 154 -6.43 16.44 -17.31
CA THR A 154 -7.40 16.65 -16.23
C THR A 154 -7.21 15.59 -15.15
N TYR A 155 -7.61 15.90 -13.92
CA TYR A 155 -7.44 14.96 -12.80
C TYR A 155 -8.46 13.82 -12.87
N GLN A 156 -8.04 12.68 -13.42
CA GLN A 156 -8.90 11.53 -13.67
C GLN A 156 -8.39 10.30 -12.94
N ALA A 157 -9.28 9.59 -12.25
CA ALA A 157 -8.96 8.30 -11.64
C ALA A 157 -8.46 7.29 -12.69
N CYS A 158 -7.61 6.36 -12.26
CA CYS A 158 -7.30 5.18 -13.07
C CYS A 158 -8.58 4.35 -13.29
N ASP A 159 -8.66 3.56 -14.37
CA ASP A 159 -9.92 2.92 -14.82
C ASP A 159 -10.60 2.06 -13.76
N VAL A 160 -9.80 1.48 -12.87
CA VAL A 160 -10.26 0.56 -11.83
C VAL A 160 -10.11 1.15 -10.43
N CYS A 161 -9.66 2.40 -10.28
CA CYS A 161 -9.33 2.97 -8.99
C CYS A 161 -10.56 3.60 -8.33
N HIS A 162 -10.84 3.23 -7.08
CA HIS A 162 -11.90 3.89 -6.31
C HIS A 162 -11.47 5.29 -5.87
N THR A 163 -12.41 6.22 -5.77
CA THR A 163 -12.20 7.60 -5.28
C THR A 163 -13.13 7.91 -4.12
N GLY A 164 -12.95 9.08 -3.49
CA GLY A 164 -13.89 9.58 -2.49
C GLY A 164 -13.23 10.41 -1.39
N SER A 165 -14.06 10.93 -0.48
CA SER A 165 -13.63 11.89 0.56
C SER A 165 -12.56 11.38 1.52
N LYS A 166 -12.44 10.06 1.67
CA LYS A 166 -11.44 9.39 2.50
C LYS A 166 -10.07 9.25 1.82
N VAL A 167 -9.96 9.42 0.50
CA VAL A 167 -8.68 9.42 -0.20
C VAL A 167 -7.82 10.57 0.32
N GLU A 168 -6.57 10.28 0.65
CA GLU A 168 -5.61 11.26 1.14
C GLU A 168 -4.62 11.69 0.05
N PHE A 169 -4.12 10.73 -0.72
CA PHE A 169 -3.15 10.97 -1.78
C PHE A 169 -3.48 10.20 -3.05
N THR A 170 -2.92 10.66 -4.15
CA THR A 170 -2.96 9.98 -5.45
C THR A 170 -1.57 9.72 -6.00
N ILE A 171 -1.46 8.78 -6.94
CA ILE A 171 -0.26 8.56 -7.73
C ILE A 171 -0.65 8.39 -9.19
N MET A 172 0.07 9.08 -10.08
CA MET A 172 -0.05 8.87 -11.51
C MET A 172 0.52 7.50 -11.89
N MET A 173 -0.33 6.62 -12.43
CA MET A 173 0.01 5.21 -12.62
C MET A 173 -0.53 4.55 -13.88
N GLN A 174 -1.27 5.29 -14.71
CA GLN A 174 -1.89 4.75 -15.90
C GLN A 174 -1.74 5.72 -17.07
N ARG A 175 -1.29 5.23 -18.21
CA ARG A 175 -1.23 6.01 -19.45
C ARG A 175 -2.62 6.13 -20.08
N VAL A 176 -3.05 7.34 -20.42
CA VAL A 176 -4.30 7.59 -21.16
C VAL A 176 -4.25 6.97 -22.55
N THR A 177 -3.09 7.02 -23.21
CA THR A 177 -2.94 6.61 -24.61
C THR A 177 -2.89 5.11 -24.79
N SER A 178 -2.13 4.40 -23.96
CA SER A 178 -1.91 2.96 -24.11
C SER A 178 -2.60 2.11 -23.05
N GLY A 179 -3.10 2.71 -21.96
CA GLY A 179 -3.57 1.97 -20.78
C GLY A 179 -2.46 1.32 -19.96
N ASN A 180 -1.20 1.42 -20.39
CA ASN A 180 -0.06 0.84 -19.66
C ASN A 180 0.02 1.38 -18.25
N LYS A 181 0.40 0.49 -17.34
CA LYS A 181 0.48 0.78 -15.91
C LYS A 181 1.95 0.92 -15.48
N ILE A 182 2.23 0.85 -14.18
CA ILE A 182 3.59 0.98 -13.66
C ILE A 182 4.37 -0.32 -13.87
N PRO A 183 5.61 -0.25 -14.37
CA PRO A 183 6.44 -1.44 -14.49
C PRO A 183 6.89 -1.92 -13.10
N VAL A 184 6.78 -3.22 -12.87
CA VAL A 184 7.10 -3.91 -11.61
C VAL A 184 8.03 -5.10 -11.90
N LYS A 185 8.64 -5.67 -10.86
CA LYS A 185 9.33 -6.95 -11.02
C LYS A 185 8.33 -8.10 -10.96
N SER A 186 8.29 -8.91 -12.02
CA SER A 186 7.56 -10.16 -12.11
C SER A 186 8.02 -11.13 -11.03
N TYR A 187 7.05 -11.80 -10.41
CA TYR A 187 7.30 -12.88 -9.47
C TYR A 187 7.85 -14.15 -10.16
N TYR A 188 7.41 -14.42 -11.40
CA TYR A 188 7.61 -15.72 -12.04
C TYR A 188 9.00 -15.91 -12.64
N ASP A 189 9.58 -14.85 -13.19
CA ASP A 189 10.82 -14.91 -13.97
C ASP A 189 11.80 -13.77 -13.66
N GLY A 190 11.45 -12.86 -12.73
CA GLY A 190 12.26 -11.70 -12.38
C GLY A 190 12.41 -10.65 -13.49
N GLN A 191 11.59 -10.76 -14.55
CA GLN A 191 11.52 -9.79 -15.64
C GLN A 191 10.61 -8.60 -15.28
N GLY A 192 10.50 -7.63 -16.18
CA GLY A 192 9.55 -6.53 -16.05
C GLY A 192 8.13 -7.00 -16.37
N ASP A 193 7.19 -6.70 -15.48
CA ASP A 193 5.74 -6.83 -15.70
C ASP A 193 5.06 -5.46 -15.46
N TYR A 194 3.75 -5.34 -15.64
CA TYR A 194 2.99 -4.12 -15.40
C TYR A 194 1.87 -4.37 -14.39
N SER A 195 1.86 -3.56 -13.33
CA SER A 195 0.82 -3.59 -12.31
C SER A 195 0.19 -2.21 -12.15
N GLY A 196 -1.06 -2.16 -11.72
CA GLY A 196 -1.76 -0.92 -11.42
C GLY A 196 -2.94 -1.14 -10.50
N GLY A 197 -3.88 -0.19 -10.50
CA GLY A 197 -4.85 -0.06 -9.42
C GLY A 197 -4.20 0.55 -8.18
N SER A 198 -5.03 0.91 -7.21
CA SER A 198 -4.63 1.66 -6.00
C SER A 198 -3.48 1.02 -5.22
N SER A 199 -3.28 -0.29 -5.36
CA SER A 199 -2.14 -1.04 -4.80
C SER A 199 -0.77 -0.41 -5.12
N VAL A 200 -0.56 -0.03 -6.38
CA VAL A 200 0.70 0.57 -6.83
C VAL A 200 0.87 1.98 -6.25
N ALA A 201 -0.24 2.73 -6.14
CA ALA A 201 -0.20 4.05 -5.52
C ALA A 201 0.23 3.95 -4.06
N THR A 202 -0.37 3.01 -3.33
CA THR A 202 -0.03 2.75 -1.93
C THR A 202 1.44 2.42 -1.74
N ALA A 203 1.99 1.51 -2.55
CA ALA A 203 3.40 1.13 -2.48
C ALA A 203 4.32 2.32 -2.80
N THR A 204 3.98 3.11 -3.83
CA THR A 204 4.73 4.30 -4.23
C THR A 204 4.74 5.34 -3.11
N THR A 205 3.57 5.72 -2.59
CA THR A 205 3.43 6.69 -1.50
C THR A 205 4.12 6.23 -0.21
N SER A 206 4.04 4.93 0.11
CA SER A 206 4.76 4.34 1.26
C SER A 206 6.28 4.46 1.09
N GLY A 207 6.79 4.29 -0.12
CA GLY A 207 8.18 4.54 -0.45
C GLY A 207 8.58 6.00 -0.26
N ILE A 208 7.77 6.96 -0.73
CA ILE A 208 8.02 8.40 -0.53
C ILE A 208 8.04 8.72 0.97
N ALA A 209 7.06 8.23 1.73
CA ALA A 209 7.01 8.40 3.19
C ALA A 209 8.27 7.86 3.88
N THR A 210 8.77 6.71 3.41
CA THR A 210 10.00 6.08 3.92
C THR A 210 11.22 6.95 3.64
N LEU A 211 11.33 7.57 2.47
CA LEU A 211 12.42 8.52 2.16
C LEU A 211 12.39 9.71 3.12
N VAL A 212 11.21 10.32 3.32
CA VAL A 212 11.02 11.47 4.21
C VAL A 212 11.43 11.13 5.64
N TRP A 213 11.02 9.96 6.13
CA TRP A 213 11.37 9.49 7.47
C TRP A 213 12.84 9.10 7.61
N ALA A 214 13.48 8.62 6.53
CA ALA A 214 14.91 8.34 6.52
C ALA A 214 15.75 9.62 6.64
N LYS A 215 15.35 10.72 5.98
CA LYS A 215 15.98 12.04 6.14
C LYS A 215 15.75 12.62 7.54
N ASN A 216 14.61 12.30 8.16
CA ASN A 216 14.21 12.86 9.45
C ASN A 216 13.90 11.76 10.48
N PRO A 217 14.91 11.01 10.96
CA PRO A 217 14.69 9.80 11.76
C PRO A 217 14.07 10.05 13.14
N SER A 218 14.14 11.29 13.65
CA SER A 218 13.52 11.71 14.92
C SER A 218 12.05 12.10 14.78
N TRP A 219 11.52 12.21 13.56
CA TRP A 219 10.14 12.62 13.35
C TRP A 219 9.14 11.55 13.77
N THR A 220 7.97 12.00 14.20
CA THR A 220 6.80 11.17 14.40
C THR A 220 6.12 10.85 13.06
N ARG A 221 5.24 9.83 13.07
CA ARG A 221 4.33 9.54 11.95
C ARG A 221 3.64 10.81 11.44
N ASP A 222 3.11 11.61 12.36
CA ASP A 222 2.24 12.74 12.01
C ASP A 222 3.05 13.88 11.36
N GLN A 223 4.31 14.08 11.77
CA GLN A 223 5.23 15.00 11.11
C GLN A 223 5.57 14.54 9.68
N VAL A 224 5.82 13.25 9.48
CA VAL A 224 6.07 12.68 8.14
C VAL A 224 4.83 12.83 7.26
N LEU A 225 3.64 12.48 7.76
CA LEU A 225 2.39 12.62 7.03
C LEU A 225 2.12 14.08 6.67
N GLN A 226 2.35 15.01 7.59
CA GLN A 226 2.18 16.44 7.34
C GLN A 226 3.14 16.95 6.25
N LYS A 227 4.39 16.47 6.24
CA LYS A 227 5.35 16.83 5.19
C LYS A 227 4.91 16.31 3.82
N LEU A 228 4.34 15.11 3.75
CA LEU A 228 3.75 14.59 2.51
C LEU A 228 2.60 15.50 2.03
N ARG A 229 1.69 15.90 2.92
CA ARG A 229 0.59 16.83 2.59
C ARG A 229 1.12 18.16 2.05
N GLN A 230 2.11 18.75 2.72
CA GLN A 230 2.74 20.01 2.32
C GLN A 230 3.41 19.95 0.95
N SER A 231 3.94 18.78 0.59
CA SER A 231 4.57 18.56 -0.72
C SER A 231 3.56 18.30 -1.84
N ALA A 232 2.30 18.01 -1.51
CA ALA A 232 1.34 17.48 -2.46
C ALA A 232 0.64 18.59 -3.28
N GLN A 233 0.18 18.19 -4.46
CA GLN A 233 -0.37 19.09 -5.48
C GLN A 233 -1.52 19.99 -4.99
N PHE A 234 -2.36 19.47 -4.09
CA PHE A 234 -3.56 20.15 -3.59
C PHE A 234 -3.45 20.55 -2.11
N TYR A 235 -2.23 20.83 -1.61
CA TYR A 235 -2.00 21.16 -0.20
C TYR A 235 -2.94 22.24 0.36
N THR A 236 -3.08 23.37 -0.35
CA THR A 236 -3.88 24.52 0.12
C THR A 236 -5.37 24.37 -0.15
N ASN A 237 -5.77 23.47 -1.05
CA ASN A 237 -7.16 23.26 -1.45
C ASN A 237 -7.42 21.78 -1.73
N ARG A 238 -7.64 21.00 -0.67
CA ARG A 238 -7.82 19.55 -0.72
C ARG A 238 -8.97 19.18 -1.66
N HIS A 239 -8.72 18.29 -2.62
CA HIS A 239 -9.73 17.81 -3.55
C HIS A 239 -10.74 16.89 -2.83
N PRO A 240 -12.06 17.02 -3.10
CA PRO A 240 -13.09 16.22 -2.43
C PRO A 240 -12.98 14.71 -2.69
N GLU A 241 -12.48 14.30 -3.86
CA GLU A 241 -12.35 12.88 -4.22
C GLU A 241 -10.92 12.33 -4.23
N PHE A 242 -9.91 13.21 -4.23
CA PHE A 242 -8.50 12.87 -4.47
C PHE A 242 -7.58 13.36 -3.35
N GLY A 243 -8.14 13.90 -2.27
CA GLY A 243 -7.38 14.39 -1.12
C GLY A 243 -6.40 15.49 -1.49
N TYR A 244 -5.18 15.41 -0.96
CA TYR A 244 -4.10 16.35 -1.22
C TYR A 244 -3.43 16.13 -2.59
N GLY A 245 -3.90 15.15 -3.37
CA GLY A 245 -3.35 14.83 -4.68
C GLY A 245 -1.99 14.13 -4.57
N MET A 246 -1.17 14.31 -5.59
CA MET A 246 0.09 13.58 -5.70
C MET A 246 1.18 14.25 -4.87
N PRO A 247 1.83 13.55 -3.92
CA PRO A 247 2.97 14.08 -3.19
C PRO A 247 4.19 14.22 -4.12
N ASP A 248 4.83 15.39 -4.09
CA ASP A 248 6.09 15.64 -4.78
C ASP A 248 7.26 15.14 -3.92
N ALA A 249 7.86 14.02 -4.33
CA ALA A 249 8.92 13.37 -3.57
C ALA A 249 10.14 14.27 -3.34
N LEU A 250 10.48 15.15 -4.29
CA LEU A 250 11.62 16.06 -4.14
C LEU A 250 11.30 17.14 -3.10
N LYS A 251 10.13 17.77 -3.19
CA LYS A 251 9.69 18.78 -2.20
C LYS A 251 9.49 18.20 -0.81
N ALA A 252 9.02 16.95 -0.72
CA ALA A 252 8.88 16.25 0.55
C ALA A 252 10.24 16.02 1.24
N MET A 253 11.31 15.93 0.45
CA MET A 253 12.67 15.69 0.90
C MET A 253 13.50 16.96 1.10
N GLN A 254 12.95 18.15 0.89
CA GLN A 254 13.64 19.44 1.13
C GLN A 254 13.28 19.95 2.52
#